data_AF-A0A511AVU0-F1
#
_entry.id   AF-A0A511AVU0-F1
#
_cell.length_a   1.000
_cell.length_b   1.000
_cell.length_c   1.000
_cell.angle_alpha   90.00
_cell.angle_beta   90.00
_cell.angle_gamma   90.00
#
_symmetry.space_group_name_H-M   'P 1'
#
loop_
_entity.id
_entity.type
_entity.pdbx_description
1 polymer ?
#
loop_
_entity_poly.entity_id
_entity_poly.type
_entity_poly.pdbx_seq_one_letter_code
_entity_poly.pdbx_strand_id
1 'polypeptide(L)'
;MVDVDDLDALRAYGNIPRAEGAHLVASLFMSQKDYLHQYDDDVRLSVGPGCTETVVIERPGLVPRIWDNTAYLRKNPDVHGYALGALQHYLRHGFHENRDLGDGG
;
A
#
# COMPACT_ATOMS: atom_id res chain seq x y z
N MET A 1 -8.07 -28.45 -15.51
CA MET A 1 -6.94 -27.50 -15.46
C MET A 1 -7.12 -26.60 -16.67
N VAL A 2 -7.37 -25.32 -16.45
CA VAL A 2 -7.51 -24.34 -17.55
C VAL A 2 -6.10 -24.00 -18.01
N ASP A 3 -5.88 -23.99 -19.33
CA ASP A 3 -4.62 -23.53 -19.89
C ASP A 3 -4.45 -22.04 -19.56
N VAL A 4 -3.30 -21.67 -19.00
CA VAL A 4 -3.01 -20.30 -18.57
C VAL A 4 -2.68 -19.40 -19.77
N ASP A 5 -2.26 -19.99 -20.89
CA ASP A 5 -1.93 -19.25 -22.11
C ASP A 5 -3.17 -19.01 -22.99
N ASP A 6 -4.30 -19.66 -22.70
CA ASP A 6 -5.58 -19.44 -23.38
C ASP A 6 -6.42 -18.37 -22.66
N LEU A 7 -6.31 -17.14 -23.15
CA LEU A 7 -7.00 -15.97 -22.61
C LEU A 7 -8.53 -16.09 -22.67
N ASP A 8 -9.11 -16.79 -23.64
CA ASP A 8 -10.56 -16.96 -23.73
C ASP A 8 -11.06 -18.04 -22.77
N ALA A 9 -10.28 -19.10 -22.57
CA ALA A 9 -10.55 -20.09 -21.52
C ALA A 9 -10.45 -19.48 -20.11
N LEU A 10 -9.49 -18.60 -19.87
CA LEU A 10 -9.38 -17.84 -18.62
C LEU A 10 -10.57 -16.91 -18.39
N ARG A 11 -11.02 -16.17 -19.42
CA ARG A 11 -12.24 -15.34 -19.32
C ARG A 11 -13.47 -16.18 -19.00
N ALA A 12 -13.64 -17.33 -19.65
CA ALA A 12 -14.74 -18.23 -19.36
C ALA A 12 -14.69 -18.73 -17.90
N TYR A 13 -13.49 -19.08 -17.41
CA TYR A 13 -13.27 -19.51 -16.04
C TYR A 13 -13.62 -18.41 -15.01
N GLY A 14 -13.26 -17.16 -15.28
CA GLY A 14 -13.60 -16.02 -14.42
C GLY A 14 -15.10 -15.78 -14.23
N ASN A 15 -15.94 -16.24 -15.17
CA ASN A 15 -17.39 -16.12 -15.10
C ASN A 15 -18.09 -17.28 -14.37
N ILE A 16 -17.35 -18.32 -13.94
CA ILE A 16 -17.92 -19.46 -13.21
C ILE A 16 -18.20 -19.04 -11.75
N PRO A 17 -19.46 -19.06 -11.30
CA PRO A 17 -19.79 -18.67 -9.93
C PRO A 17 -19.09 -19.56 -8.90
N ARG A 18 -18.44 -18.94 -7.90
CA ARG A 18 -17.73 -19.64 -6.81
C ARG A 18 -16.57 -20.53 -7.26
N ALA A 19 -16.08 -20.40 -8.49
CA ALA A 19 -14.85 -21.06 -8.89
C ALA A 19 -13.67 -20.49 -8.11
N GLU A 20 -12.80 -21.39 -7.64
CA GLU A 20 -11.61 -21.04 -6.88
C GLU A 20 -10.70 -20.14 -7.72
N GLY A 21 -10.24 -19.03 -7.16
CA GLY A 21 -9.36 -18.10 -7.88
C GLY A 21 -9.99 -17.35 -9.06
N ALA A 22 -11.29 -17.53 -9.37
CA ALA A 22 -11.95 -16.81 -10.46
C ALA A 22 -11.89 -15.26 -10.31
N HIS A 23 -11.84 -14.77 -9.08
CA HIS A 23 -11.67 -13.34 -8.77
C HIS A 23 -10.28 -12.79 -9.15
N LEU A 24 -9.26 -13.65 -9.29
CA LEU A 24 -7.90 -13.26 -9.69
C LEU A 24 -7.75 -13.15 -11.19
N VAL A 25 -8.64 -13.79 -11.96
CA VAL A 25 -8.61 -13.81 -13.43
C VAL A 25 -8.64 -12.39 -13.99
N ALA A 26 -9.43 -11.49 -13.39
CA ALA A 26 -9.50 -10.09 -13.81
C ALA A 26 -8.14 -9.39 -13.74
N SER A 27 -7.34 -9.68 -12.71
CA SER A 27 -6.00 -9.11 -12.53
C SER A 27 -5.00 -9.55 -13.60
N LEU A 28 -5.18 -10.74 -14.19
CA LEU A 28 -4.33 -11.26 -15.27
C LEU A 28 -4.52 -10.50 -16.59
N PHE A 29 -5.67 -9.84 -16.78
CA PHE A 29 -5.98 -9.07 -17.99
C PHE A 29 -5.67 -7.57 -17.87
N MET A 30 -5.23 -7.12 -16.70
CA MET A 30 -4.91 -5.71 -16.47
C MET A 30 -3.56 -5.36 -17.07
N SER A 31 -3.45 -4.15 -17.61
CA SER A 31 -2.13 -3.59 -17.86
C SER A 31 -1.41 -3.35 -16.52
N GLN A 32 -0.07 -3.32 -16.53
CA GLN A 32 0.70 -2.94 -15.35
C GLN A 32 0.23 -1.58 -14.78
N LYS A 33 -0.10 -0.65 -15.67
CA LYS A 33 -0.63 0.66 -15.29
C LYS A 33 -1.96 0.55 -14.54
N ASP A 34 -2.93 -0.20 -15.07
CA ASP A 34 -4.26 -0.35 -14.44
C ASP A 34 -4.18 -1.12 -13.11
N TYR A 35 -3.26 -2.09 -13.02
CA TYR A 35 -2.98 -2.77 -11.75
C TYR A 35 -2.46 -1.79 -10.70
N LEU A 36 -1.49 -0.95 -11.06
CA LEU A 36 -0.92 0.04 -10.13
C LEU A 36 -1.92 1.12 -9.73
N HIS A 37 -2.83 1.53 -10.63
CA HIS A 37 -3.88 2.50 -10.33
C HIS A 37 -4.83 2.06 -9.20
N GLN A 38 -4.98 0.77 -8.95
CA GLN A 38 -5.78 0.28 -7.80
C GLN A 38 -5.21 0.74 -6.45
N TYR A 39 -3.94 1.09 -6.40
CA TYR A 39 -3.21 1.51 -5.20
C TYR A 39 -2.93 3.02 -5.21
N ASP A 40 -3.63 3.81 -6.03
CA ASP A 40 -3.43 5.26 -6.10
C ASP A 40 -3.88 5.98 -4.82
N ASP A 41 -4.88 5.42 -4.13
CA ASP A 41 -5.40 5.96 -2.87
C ASP A 41 -4.72 5.37 -1.62
N ASP A 42 -3.72 4.51 -1.81
CA ASP A 42 -3.01 3.83 -0.72
C ASP A 42 -1.72 4.54 -0.31
N VAL A 43 -1.27 4.25 0.91
CA VAL A 43 0.07 4.65 1.37
C VAL A 43 1.11 3.76 0.72
N ARG A 44 2.11 4.36 0.06
CA ARG A 44 3.26 3.66 -0.49
C ARG A 44 4.50 3.94 0.34
N LEU A 45 5.29 2.89 0.56
CA LEU A 45 6.57 2.94 1.23
C LEU A 45 7.67 2.67 0.22
N SER A 46 8.56 3.63 0.07
CA SER A 46 9.71 3.52 -0.81
C SER A 46 10.97 3.55 0.06
N VAL A 47 11.86 2.58 -0.14
CA VAL A 47 13.17 2.58 0.50
C VAL A 47 14.13 3.31 -0.42
N GLY A 48 14.83 4.33 0.11
CA GLY A 48 15.75 5.12 -0.70
C GLY A 48 16.84 4.27 -1.38
N PRO A 49 17.31 4.64 -2.59
CA PRO A 49 18.34 3.88 -3.29
C PRO A 49 19.62 3.81 -2.46
N GLY A 50 20.05 2.59 -2.13
CA GLY A 50 21.32 2.32 -1.45
C GLY A 50 21.28 2.36 0.08
N CYS A 51 20.13 2.57 0.75
CA CYS A 51 20.07 2.63 2.21
C CYS A 51 18.82 1.94 2.78
N THR A 52 18.98 1.13 3.82
CA THR A 52 17.87 0.50 4.57
C THR A 52 17.17 1.44 5.57
N GLU A 53 17.74 2.63 5.78
CA GLU A 53 17.37 3.51 6.90
C GLU A 53 16.44 4.66 6.48
N THR A 54 16.38 4.99 5.19
CA THR A 54 15.52 6.05 4.67
C THR A 54 14.23 5.45 4.14
N VAL A 55 13.17 5.58 4.93
CA VAL A 55 11.80 5.26 4.51
C VAL A 55 11.17 6.53 3.97
N VAL A 56 10.73 6.51 2.72
CA VAL A 56 9.91 7.56 2.12
C VAL A 56 8.45 7.11 2.16
N ILE A 57 7.59 7.97 2.69
CA ILE A 57 6.14 7.77 2.69
C ILE A 57 5.51 8.64 1.61
N GLU A 58 4.71 8.00 0.78
CA GLU A 58 3.86 8.62 -0.22
C GLU A 58 2.41 8.33 0.15
N ARG A 59 1.56 9.34 0.14
CA ARG A 59 0.13 9.17 0.33
C ARG A 59 -0.65 10.15 -0.55
N PRO A 60 -1.92 9.86 -0.87
CA PRO A 60 -2.74 10.76 -1.67
C PRO A 60 -2.82 12.16 -1.05
N GLY A 61 -2.67 13.18 -1.89
CA GLY A 61 -2.78 14.58 -1.47
C GLY A 61 -1.61 15.12 -0.63
N LEU A 62 -0.52 14.38 -0.49
CA LEU A 62 0.70 14.84 0.18
C LEU A 62 1.93 14.66 -0.71
N VAL A 63 2.88 15.58 -0.63
CA VAL A 63 4.18 15.39 -1.27
C VAL A 63 4.92 14.21 -0.62
N PRO A 64 5.57 13.34 -1.41
CA PRO A 64 6.47 12.30 -0.91
C PRO A 64 7.46 12.86 0.09
N ARG A 65 7.66 12.18 1.23
CA ARG A 65 8.51 12.68 2.29
C ARG A 65 9.18 11.59 3.10
N ILE A 66 10.33 11.91 3.67
CA ILE A 66 11.09 10.99 4.52
C ILE A 66 10.36 10.83 5.85
N TRP A 67 10.25 9.59 6.33
CA TRP A 67 9.69 9.25 7.62
C TRP A 67 10.63 9.69 8.74
N ASP A 68 10.09 10.45 9.69
CA ASP A 68 10.76 10.79 10.94
C ASP A 68 9.90 10.32 12.12
N ASN A 69 10.39 9.28 12.80
CA ASN A 69 9.74 8.69 13.96
C ASN A 69 9.57 9.71 15.10
N THR A 70 10.55 10.59 15.29
CA THR A 70 10.54 11.61 16.34
C THR A 70 9.53 12.71 16.01
N ALA A 71 9.49 13.18 14.77
CA ALA A 71 8.51 14.18 14.33
C ALA A 71 7.08 13.65 14.48
N TYR A 72 6.83 12.41 14.09
CA TYR A 72 5.51 11.79 14.21
C TYR A 72 5.08 11.63 15.67
N LEU A 73 5.95 11.13 16.55
CA LEU A 73 5.65 10.97 17.98
C LEU A 73 5.44 12.32 18.70
N ARG A 74 6.19 13.35 18.31
CA ARG A 74 6.00 14.71 18.83
C ARG A 74 4.62 15.29 18.48
N LYS A 75 4.09 14.97 17.30
CA LYS A 75 2.75 15.40 16.86
C LYS A 75 1.64 14.51 17.39
N ASN A 76 1.92 13.23 17.63
CA ASN A 76 0.96 12.23 18.06
C ASN A 76 1.44 11.58 19.38
N PRO A 77 1.46 12.34 20.49
CA PRO A 77 2.03 11.85 21.75
C PRO A 77 1.22 10.71 22.37
N ASP A 78 -0.03 10.51 21.96
CA ASP A 78 -0.88 9.37 22.32
C ASP A 78 -0.35 8.04 21.76
N VAL A 79 0.51 8.09 20.74
CA VAL A 79 1.15 6.90 20.15
C VAL A 79 2.37 6.46 20.96
N HIS A 80 2.85 7.27 21.92
CA HIS A 80 3.93 6.86 22.82
C HIS A 80 3.52 5.60 23.58
N GLY A 81 4.24 4.50 23.36
CA GLY A 81 3.94 3.20 23.97
C GLY A 81 3.20 2.22 23.07
N TYR A 82 2.89 2.58 21.82
CA TYR A 82 2.41 1.61 20.85
C TYR A 82 3.49 0.54 20.60
N ALA A 83 3.18 -0.71 20.97
CA ALA A 83 4.16 -1.77 21.14
C ALA A 83 5.01 -2.08 19.91
N LEU A 84 4.48 -1.84 18.70
CA LEU A 84 5.16 -2.11 17.43
C LEU A 84 5.86 -0.88 16.84
N GLY A 85 5.86 0.25 17.56
CA GLY A 85 6.47 1.50 17.13
C GLY A 85 5.57 2.37 16.25
N ALA A 86 6.01 3.61 16.04
CA ALA A 86 5.15 4.66 15.49
C ALA A 86 4.88 4.50 13.98
N LEU A 87 5.83 3.95 13.21
CA LEU A 87 5.62 3.63 11.80
C LEU A 87 4.50 2.60 11.64
N GLN A 88 4.53 1.53 12.43
CA GLN A 88 3.49 0.51 12.39
C GLN A 88 2.13 1.06 12.83
N HIS A 89 2.11 1.99 13.80
CA HIS A 89 0.87 2.69 14.15
C HIS A 89 0.33 3.49 12.95
N TYR A 90 1.18 4.27 12.28
CA TYR A 90 0.76 5.08 11.15
C TYR A 90 0.18 4.22 10.01
N LEU A 91 0.85 3.13 9.66
CA LEU A 91 0.42 2.23 8.58
C LEU A 91 -0.89 1.51 8.88
N ARG A 92 -1.15 1.15 10.15
CA ARG A 92 -2.37 0.44 10.55
C ARG A 92 -3.56 1.36 10.80
N HIS A 93 -3.30 2.55 11.34
CA HIS A 93 -4.32 3.43 11.89
C HIS A 93 -4.12 4.88 11.45
N GLY A 94 -2.90 5.41 11.59
CA GLY A 94 -2.65 6.84 11.43
C GLY A 94 -3.01 7.42 10.06
N PHE A 95 -2.88 6.65 8.97
CA PHE A 95 -3.32 7.11 7.64
C PHE A 95 -4.83 7.33 7.57
N HIS A 96 -5.62 6.32 7.95
CA HIS A 96 -7.09 6.39 7.97
C HIS A 96 -7.63 7.42 8.98
N GLU A 97 -6.89 7.65 10.06
CA GLU A 97 -7.19 8.67 11.07
C GLU A 97 -6.76 10.09 10.65
N ASN A 98 -6.17 10.26 9.45
CA ASN A 98 -5.63 11.54 8.98
C ASN A 98 -4.59 12.16 9.93
N ARG A 99 -3.77 11.34 10.61
CA ARG A 99 -2.73 11.83 11.52
C ARG A 99 -1.66 12.63 10.78
N ASP A 100 -1.19 13.70 11.42
CA ASP A 100 -0.07 14.51 10.94
C ASP A 100 1.23 13.70 11.04
N LEU A 101 1.98 13.63 9.93
CA LEU A 101 3.31 13.03 9.88
C LEU A 101 4.37 13.87 10.62
N GLY A 102 4.04 15.13 10.90
CA GLY A 102 4.94 16.13 11.46
C GLY A 102 5.85 16.73 10.42
N ASP A 103 6.49 17.83 10.77
CA ASP A 103 7.47 18.48 9.91
C ASP A 103 8.79 17.73 10.10
N GLY A 104 9.11 16.85 9.15
CA GLY A 104 10.45 16.28 9.01
C GLY A 104 11.40 17.42 8.64
N GLY A 105 12.41 17.65 9.49
CA GLY A 105 13.46 18.65 9.25
C GLY A 105 14.36 18.28 8.09
#